data_AF-A0A9D5Q6C8-F1
#
_entry.id   AF-A0A9D5Q6C8-F1
#
_cell.length_a   1.000
_cell.length_b   1.000
_cell.length_c   1.000
_cell.angle_alpha   90.00
_cell.angle_beta   90.00
_cell.angle_gamma   90.00
#
_symmetry.space_group_name_H-M   'P 1'
#
loop_
_entity.id
_entity.type
_entity.pdbx_description
1 polymer ?
#
loop_
_entity_poly.entity_id
_entity_poly.type
_entity_poly.pdbx_seq_one_letter_code
_entity_poly.pdbx_strand_id
1 'polypeptide(L)'
;MPISSSSMPRTAKLYTAQQAIEQLESRSRSLRPELRPEEAAEQEKALHHAKKEKKQFQARLNLSLLLGILVVVTVVLAIARALPQKTGVFWLFQVPPIPHEFGDFATVLAPFLAISIAIERLLETAFNWFEQSSRAVADILVAPRETLDWVGKEYQEAYEATKQAAETVEVETTPETLELLEMAETRLAKAEERLRGWVNAPEYLAWKRALCIWFGLLSGLVIAVLGDLKMLSYIGIPAPRFIDMLVTGLIIGSGPGPMHDLIGILQGGKNALNNLGQLAKGKSVQHAVDALRQAEADARHRREEG
;
A
#
# COMPACT_ATOMS: atom_id res chain seq x y z
N MET A 1 -6.70 -0.50 -36.10
CA MET A 1 -7.91 -0.22 -35.30
C MET A 1 -7.48 -0.02 -33.85
N PRO A 2 -7.84 1.08 -33.17
CA PRO A 2 -7.54 1.23 -31.75
C PRO A 2 -8.36 0.22 -30.96
N ILE A 3 -7.67 -0.67 -30.25
CA ILE A 3 -8.29 -1.61 -29.33
C ILE A 3 -8.80 -0.77 -28.16
N SER A 4 -10.12 -0.71 -27.98
CA SER A 4 -10.76 -0.06 -26.84
C SER A 4 -10.17 -0.60 -25.54
N SER A 5 -9.51 0.28 -24.79
CA SER A 5 -8.64 -0.06 -23.65
C SER A 5 -9.39 -0.46 -22.37
N SER A 6 -10.70 -0.70 -22.40
CA SER A 6 -11.42 -1.29 -21.26
C SER A 6 -11.39 -2.82 -21.32
N SER A 7 -10.20 -3.41 -21.32
CA SER A 7 -9.98 -4.85 -21.56
C SER A 7 -10.28 -5.76 -20.36
N MET A 8 -10.79 -5.24 -19.24
CA MET A 8 -11.25 -6.09 -18.16
C MET A 8 -12.76 -6.33 -18.26
N PRO A 9 -13.22 -7.59 -18.41
CA PRO A 9 -14.64 -7.94 -18.38
C PRO A 9 -15.38 -7.38 -17.15
N ARG A 10 -14.64 -7.14 -16.07
CA ARG A 10 -15.16 -6.61 -14.80
C ARG A 10 -15.35 -5.10 -14.81
N THR A 11 -14.44 -4.31 -15.39
CA THR A 11 -14.66 -2.87 -15.59
C THR A 11 -15.71 -2.64 -16.67
N ALA A 12 -15.76 -3.49 -17.70
CA ALA A 12 -16.85 -3.49 -18.66
C ALA A 12 -18.20 -3.81 -18.00
N LYS A 13 -18.30 -4.82 -17.13
CA LYS A 13 -19.52 -5.12 -16.35
C LYS A 13 -19.91 -3.99 -15.39
N LEU A 14 -18.94 -3.35 -14.73
CA LEU A 14 -19.22 -2.23 -13.83
C LEU A 14 -19.66 -0.99 -14.61
N TYR A 15 -19.03 -0.71 -15.75
CA TYR A 15 -19.37 0.38 -16.65
C TYR A 15 -20.76 0.17 -17.28
N THR A 16 -21.07 -1.04 -17.74
CA THR A 16 -22.40 -1.38 -18.26
C THR A 16 -23.48 -1.31 -17.18
N ALA A 17 -23.20 -1.80 -15.96
CA ALA A 17 -24.11 -1.63 -14.82
C ALA A 17 -24.32 -0.14 -14.47
N GLN A 18 -23.26 0.66 -14.55
CA GLN A 18 -23.33 2.11 -14.28
C GLN A 18 -24.10 2.85 -15.37
N GLN A 19 -23.87 2.54 -16.65
CA GLN A 19 -24.67 3.05 -17.77
C GLN A 19 -26.13 2.61 -17.66
N ALA A 20 -26.41 1.37 -17.25
CA ALA A 20 -27.78 0.89 -17.05
C ALA A 20 -28.49 1.68 -15.94
N ILE A 21 -27.80 1.96 -14.83
CA ILE A 21 -28.33 2.81 -13.76
C ILE A 21 -28.60 4.23 -14.28
N GLU A 22 -27.67 4.83 -15.02
CA GLU A 22 -27.80 6.19 -15.55
C GLU A 22 -28.92 6.30 -16.60
N GLN A 23 -29.09 5.28 -17.44
CA GLN A 23 -30.21 5.18 -18.38
C GLN A 23 -31.56 5.02 -17.66
N LEU A 24 -31.63 4.20 -16.61
CA LEU A 24 -32.85 4.05 -15.81
C LEU A 24 -33.16 5.33 -15.01
N GLU A 25 -32.16 6.01 -14.46
CA GLU A 25 -32.33 7.28 -13.75
C GLU A 25 -32.75 8.42 -14.69
N SER A 26 -32.14 8.54 -15.88
CA SER A 26 -32.54 9.54 -16.89
C SER A 26 -33.94 9.29 -17.44
N ARG A 27 -34.32 8.01 -17.67
CA ARG A 27 -35.71 7.64 -18.00
C ARG A 27 -36.67 8.00 -16.87
N SER A 28 -36.33 7.68 -15.61
CA SER A 28 -37.19 8.01 -14.46
C SER A 28 -37.44 9.52 -14.30
N ARG A 29 -36.46 10.36 -14.66
CA ARG A 29 -36.59 11.82 -14.63
C ARG A 29 -37.36 12.39 -15.82
N SER A 30 -37.42 11.68 -16.94
CA SER A 30 -38.09 12.13 -18.17
C SER A 30 -39.50 11.56 -18.35
N LEU A 31 -39.89 10.56 -17.54
CA LEU A 31 -41.18 9.91 -17.63
C LEU A 31 -42.27 10.69 -16.86
N ARG A 32 -43.30 11.07 -17.62
CA ARG A 32 -44.56 11.67 -17.17
C ARG A 32 -45.33 10.73 -16.21
N PRO A 33 -46.20 11.25 -15.33
CA PRO A 33 -46.95 10.51 -14.30
C PRO A 33 -47.92 9.40 -14.79
N GLU A 34 -47.87 8.97 -16.05
CA GLU A 34 -48.83 8.04 -16.67
C GLU A 34 -48.29 6.60 -16.89
N LEU A 35 -47.14 6.23 -16.29
CA LEU A 35 -46.70 4.82 -16.41
C LEU A 35 -47.69 3.86 -15.77
N ARG A 36 -47.93 2.74 -16.45
CA ARG A 36 -48.70 1.62 -15.90
C ARG A 36 -48.00 1.08 -14.65
N PRO A 37 -48.73 0.72 -13.58
CA PRO A 37 -48.13 0.26 -12.32
C PRO A 37 -47.15 -0.91 -12.47
N GLU A 38 -47.41 -1.81 -13.43
CA GLU A 38 -46.57 -2.97 -13.69
C GLU A 38 -45.18 -2.60 -14.23
N GLU A 39 -45.11 -1.63 -15.17
CA GLU A 39 -43.85 -1.18 -15.76
C GLU A 39 -42.98 -0.44 -14.73
N ALA A 40 -43.61 0.31 -13.82
CA ALA A 40 -42.90 0.97 -12.72
C ALA A 40 -42.26 -0.05 -11.77
N ALA A 41 -42.98 -1.14 -11.44
CA ALA A 41 -42.47 -2.20 -10.58
C ALA A 41 -41.31 -2.99 -11.22
N GLU A 42 -41.35 -3.23 -12.53
CA GLU A 42 -40.24 -3.87 -13.26
C GLU A 42 -38.99 -2.98 -13.30
N GLN A 43 -39.16 -1.68 -13.57
CA GLN A 43 -38.05 -0.73 -13.56
C GLN A 43 -37.39 -0.63 -12.18
N GLU A 44 -38.19 -0.59 -11.12
CA GLU A 44 -37.68 -0.56 -9.75
C GLU A 44 -36.89 -1.82 -9.41
N LYS A 45 -37.39 -3.00 -9.81
CA LYS A 45 -36.67 -4.28 -9.65
C LYS A 45 -35.34 -4.29 -10.42
N ALA A 46 -35.34 -3.82 -11.67
CA ALA A 46 -34.13 -3.75 -12.50
C ALA A 46 -33.09 -2.80 -11.91
N LEU A 47 -33.52 -1.63 -11.44
CA LEU A 47 -32.66 -0.66 -10.76
C LEU A 47 -32.11 -1.20 -9.44
N HIS A 48 -32.94 -1.90 -8.66
CA HIS A 48 -32.48 -2.58 -7.45
C HIS A 48 -31.45 -3.67 -7.75
N HIS A 49 -31.65 -4.46 -8.81
CA HIS A 49 -30.70 -5.48 -9.26
C HIS A 49 -29.37 -4.86 -9.70
N ALA A 50 -29.40 -3.84 -10.55
CA ALA A 50 -28.20 -3.13 -11.01
C ALA A 50 -27.45 -2.46 -9.85
N LYS A 51 -28.17 -1.85 -8.89
CA LYS A 51 -27.57 -1.29 -7.66
C LYS A 51 -26.95 -2.39 -6.79
N LYS A 52 -27.58 -3.57 -6.68
CA LYS A 52 -27.05 -4.72 -5.93
C LYS A 52 -25.78 -5.27 -6.59
N GLU A 53 -25.76 -5.43 -7.90
CA GLU A 53 -24.56 -5.85 -8.64
C GLU A 53 -23.43 -4.83 -8.50
N LYS A 54 -23.71 -3.53 -8.70
CA LYS A 54 -22.74 -2.47 -8.45
C LYS A 54 -22.20 -2.53 -7.02
N LYS A 55 -23.08 -2.71 -6.02
CA LYS A 55 -22.68 -2.84 -4.61
C LYS A 55 -21.85 -4.10 -4.36
N GLN A 56 -22.13 -5.23 -5.00
CA GLN A 56 -21.30 -6.44 -4.93
C GLN A 56 -19.92 -6.23 -5.57
N PHE A 57 -19.85 -5.50 -6.68
CA PHE A 57 -18.57 -5.14 -7.31
C PHE A 57 -17.81 -4.07 -6.52
N GLN A 58 -18.51 -3.15 -5.85
CA GLN A 58 -17.95 -2.16 -4.91
C GLN A 58 -17.60 -2.75 -3.54
N ALA A 59 -18.19 -3.88 -3.14
CA ALA A 59 -17.85 -4.62 -1.91
C ALA A 59 -16.45 -5.25 -1.96
N ARG A 60 -15.60 -4.84 -2.92
CA ARG A 60 -14.15 -4.94 -2.78
C ARG A 60 -13.74 -4.30 -1.47
N LEU A 61 -12.96 -5.07 -0.68
CA LEU A 61 -12.25 -4.68 0.55
C LEU A 61 -12.49 -3.21 0.92
N ASN A 62 -13.63 -2.97 1.59
CA ASN A 62 -13.90 -1.65 2.14
C ASN A 62 -12.68 -1.28 2.97
N LEU A 63 -11.98 -0.21 2.61
CA LEU A 63 -10.81 0.24 3.36
C LEU A 63 -11.16 0.40 4.85
N SER A 64 -12.40 0.79 5.14
CA SER A 64 -12.97 0.83 6.49
C SER A 64 -13.07 -0.55 7.17
N LEU A 65 -13.41 -1.62 6.45
CA LEU A 65 -13.41 -2.99 6.97
C LEU A 65 -11.98 -3.43 7.29
N LEU A 66 -11.04 -3.20 6.37
CA LEU A 66 -9.63 -3.52 6.58
C LEU A 66 -9.03 -2.78 7.78
N LEU A 67 -9.35 -1.49 7.92
CA LEU A 67 -8.94 -0.69 9.06
C LEU A 67 -9.63 -1.16 10.34
N GLY A 68 -10.91 -1.53 10.28
CA GLY A 68 -11.66 -2.12 11.39
C GLY A 68 -11.02 -3.43 11.88
N ILE A 69 -10.65 -4.33 10.98
CA ILE A 69 -9.93 -5.58 11.31
C ILE A 69 -8.60 -5.24 12.00
N LEU A 70 -7.85 -4.29 11.46
CA LEU A 70 -6.56 -3.89 12.01
C LEU A 70 -6.69 -3.32 13.44
N VAL A 71 -7.70 -2.49 13.70
CA VAL A 71 -8.01 -1.98 15.05
C VAL A 71 -8.42 -3.12 15.98
N VAL A 72 -9.34 -4.00 15.55
CA VAL A 72 -9.81 -5.13 16.37
C VAL A 72 -8.65 -6.06 16.73
N VAL A 73 -7.82 -6.44 15.77
CA VAL A 73 -6.65 -7.29 16.00
C VAL A 73 -5.68 -6.63 16.99
N THR A 74 -5.42 -5.33 16.81
CA THR A 74 -4.53 -4.56 17.71
C THR A 74 -5.07 -4.55 19.15
N VAL A 75 -6.36 -4.27 19.33
CA VAL A 75 -7.01 -4.24 20.64
C VAL A 75 -6.98 -5.61 21.30
N VAL A 76 -7.33 -6.67 20.56
CA VAL A 76 -7.32 -8.06 21.07
C VAL A 76 -5.91 -8.46 21.50
N LEU A 77 -4.89 -8.18 20.68
CA LEU A 77 -3.50 -8.48 21.02
C LEU A 77 -3.01 -7.67 22.22
N ALA A 78 -3.36 -6.38 22.29
CA ALA A 78 -2.98 -5.53 23.42
C ALA A 78 -3.60 -6.02 24.73
N ILE A 79 -4.88 -6.41 24.72
CA ILE A 79 -5.55 -7.00 25.89
C ILE A 79 -4.88 -8.33 26.25
N ALA A 80 -4.69 -9.23 25.29
CA ALA A 80 -4.04 -10.52 25.52
C ALA A 80 -2.65 -10.36 26.12
N ARG A 81 -1.88 -9.37 25.66
CA ARG A 81 -0.54 -9.03 26.16
C ARG A 81 -0.56 -8.41 27.56
N ALA A 82 -1.65 -7.73 27.93
CA ALA A 82 -1.81 -7.07 29.22
C ALA A 82 -2.28 -8.03 30.33
N LEU A 83 -3.04 -9.08 30.01
CA LEU A 83 -3.56 -10.04 31.00
C LEU A 83 -2.48 -10.66 31.92
N PRO A 84 -1.26 -11.02 31.44
CA PRO A 84 -0.20 -11.56 32.30
C PRO A 84 0.48 -10.53 33.20
N GLN A 85 0.16 -9.23 33.04
CA GLN A 85 0.80 -8.16 33.80
C GLN A 85 0.16 -8.02 35.18
N LYS A 86 0.95 -7.59 36.19
CA LYS A 86 0.48 -7.44 37.58
C LYS A 86 -0.75 -6.53 37.72
N THR A 87 -0.87 -5.55 36.84
CA THR A 87 -1.97 -4.56 36.83
C THR A 87 -3.08 -4.92 35.84
N GLY A 88 -3.00 -6.10 35.19
CA GLY A 88 -3.96 -6.57 34.20
C GLY A 88 -4.12 -5.58 33.05
N VAL A 89 -5.37 -5.37 32.60
CA VAL A 89 -5.69 -4.47 31.47
C VAL A 89 -5.30 -3.01 31.76
N PHE A 90 -5.24 -2.58 33.03
CA PHE A 90 -4.80 -1.22 33.38
C PHE A 90 -3.34 -0.94 33.01
N TRP A 91 -2.52 -1.97 32.81
CA TRP A 91 -1.16 -1.84 32.28
C TRP A 91 -1.12 -1.02 30.97
N LEU A 92 -2.12 -1.19 30.10
CA LEU A 92 -2.21 -0.50 28.82
C LEU A 92 -2.32 1.03 28.95
N PHE A 93 -2.84 1.51 30.08
CA PHE A 93 -3.06 2.93 30.34
C PHE A 93 -1.96 3.56 31.20
N GLN A 94 -0.98 2.78 31.63
CA GLN A 94 0.15 3.31 32.38
C GLN A 94 1.03 4.17 31.47
N VAL A 95 1.57 5.25 32.03
CA VAL A 95 2.60 6.06 31.39
C VAL A 95 3.94 5.52 31.86
N PRO A 96 4.78 4.93 30.99
CA PRO A 96 6.12 4.48 31.37
C PRO A 96 6.99 5.67 31.79
N PRO A 97 7.96 5.46 32.70
CA PRO A 97 8.89 6.52 33.08
C PRO A 97 9.72 6.95 31.86
N ILE A 98 9.84 8.25 31.68
CA ILE A 98 10.62 8.83 30.58
C ILE A 98 12.12 8.69 30.91
N PRO A 99 12.96 8.23 29.95
CA PRO A 99 14.41 8.23 30.12
C PRO A 99 14.92 9.65 30.41
N HIS A 100 15.80 9.81 31.40
CA HIS A 100 16.32 11.14 31.79
C HIS A 100 17.42 11.64 30.83
N GLU A 101 18.03 10.74 30.08
CA GLU A 101 19.02 11.07 29.05
C GLU A 101 18.52 10.59 27.69
N PHE A 102 18.36 11.54 26.77
CA PHE A 102 18.05 11.26 25.38
C PHE A 102 19.38 11.11 24.63
N GLY A 103 19.69 9.89 24.19
CA GLY A 103 20.72 9.67 23.18
C GLY A 103 20.39 10.41 21.89
N ASP A 104 21.33 10.45 20.95
CA ASP A 104 21.02 11.04 19.64
C ASP A 104 19.81 10.32 19.00
N PHE A 105 18.86 11.09 18.44
CA PHE A 105 17.62 10.54 17.91
C PHE A 105 17.88 9.46 16.86
N ALA A 106 18.97 9.59 16.10
CA ALA A 106 19.40 8.58 15.14
C ALA A 106 19.68 7.22 15.82
N THR A 107 20.37 7.23 16.96
CA THR A 107 20.69 6.01 17.72
C THR A 107 19.43 5.38 18.32
N VAL A 108 18.50 6.19 18.81
CA VAL A 108 17.23 5.71 19.39
C VAL A 108 16.30 5.16 18.31
N LEU A 109 16.26 5.78 17.13
CA LEU A 109 15.36 5.40 16.03
C LEU A 109 15.93 4.30 15.12
N ALA A 110 17.25 4.05 15.15
CA ALA A 110 17.91 3.05 14.31
C ALA A 110 17.30 1.63 14.42
N PRO A 111 17.00 1.08 15.61
CA PRO A 111 16.36 -0.22 15.71
C PRO A 111 14.97 -0.27 15.06
N PHE A 112 14.18 0.79 15.20
CA PHE A 112 12.84 0.89 14.61
C PHE A 112 12.92 0.96 13.08
N LEU A 113 13.88 1.71 12.55
CA LEU A 113 14.12 1.79 11.11
C LEU A 113 14.56 0.42 10.57
N ALA A 114 15.47 -0.27 11.26
CA ALA A 114 15.92 -1.61 10.87
C ALA A 114 14.75 -2.61 10.81
N ILE A 115 13.84 -2.57 11.80
CA ILE A 115 12.63 -3.40 11.80
C ILE A 115 11.72 -3.04 10.63
N SER A 116 11.51 -1.74 10.35
CA SER A 116 10.66 -1.29 9.23
C SER A 116 11.19 -1.79 7.88
N ILE A 117 12.49 -1.67 7.65
CA ILE A 117 13.17 -2.19 6.44
C ILE A 117 13.03 -3.72 6.35
N ALA A 118 13.19 -4.42 7.48
CA ALA A 118 13.04 -5.87 7.50
C ALA A 118 11.62 -6.32 7.14
N ILE A 119 10.59 -5.63 7.64
CA ILE A 119 9.18 -5.89 7.29
C ILE A 119 8.95 -5.63 5.80
N GLU A 120 9.43 -4.52 5.27
CA GLU A 120 9.31 -4.20 3.84
C GLU A 120 9.92 -5.31 2.98
N ARG A 121 11.15 -5.73 3.28
CA ARG A 121 11.83 -6.80 2.53
C ARG A 121 11.14 -8.15 2.66
N LEU A 122 10.63 -8.49 3.84
CA LEU A 122 9.86 -9.71 4.04
C LEU A 122 8.57 -9.70 3.21
N LEU A 123 7.84 -8.58 3.20
CA LEU A 123 6.60 -8.47 2.41
C LEU A 123 6.87 -8.48 0.92
N GLU A 124 7.90 -7.77 0.45
CA GLU A 124 8.34 -7.81 -0.94
C GLU A 124 8.68 -9.25 -1.37
N THR A 125 9.46 -9.95 -0.54
CA THR A 125 9.82 -11.35 -0.79
C THR A 125 8.59 -12.26 -0.79
N ALA A 126 7.68 -12.10 0.17
CA ALA A 126 6.46 -12.88 0.27
C ALA A 126 5.52 -12.65 -0.92
N PHE A 127 5.39 -11.40 -1.38
CA PHE A 127 4.57 -11.10 -2.56
C PHE A 127 5.22 -11.59 -3.85
N ASN A 128 6.53 -11.48 -4.00
CA ASN A 128 7.25 -12.03 -5.15
C ASN A 128 7.12 -13.56 -5.17
N TRP A 129 7.26 -14.21 -4.00
CA TRP A 129 7.05 -15.64 -3.85
C TRP A 129 5.59 -16.03 -4.10
N PHE A 130 4.62 -15.26 -3.62
CA PHE A 130 3.20 -15.47 -3.90
C PHE A 130 2.91 -15.31 -5.40
N GLU A 131 3.49 -14.33 -6.08
CA GLU A 131 3.31 -14.18 -7.53
C GLU A 131 3.92 -15.35 -8.30
N GLN A 132 5.14 -15.77 -7.95
CA GLN A 132 5.77 -16.96 -8.53
C GLN A 132 4.96 -18.23 -8.25
N SER A 133 4.50 -18.42 -7.01
CA SER A 133 3.72 -19.58 -6.60
C SER A 133 2.33 -19.55 -7.22
N SER A 134 1.70 -18.39 -7.35
CA SER A 134 0.40 -18.25 -8.01
C SER A 134 0.48 -18.50 -9.52
N ARG A 135 1.62 -18.21 -10.15
CA ARG A 135 1.89 -18.62 -11.53
C ARG A 135 2.06 -20.13 -11.61
N ALA A 136 2.94 -20.71 -10.79
CA ALA A 136 3.13 -22.16 -10.74
C ALA A 136 1.85 -22.93 -10.37
N VAL A 137 1.01 -22.37 -9.49
CA VAL A 137 -0.29 -22.92 -9.12
C VAL A 137 -1.33 -22.65 -10.21
N ALA A 138 -1.31 -21.52 -10.92
CA ALA A 138 -2.15 -21.35 -12.11
C ALA A 138 -1.77 -22.37 -13.21
N ASP A 139 -0.50 -22.73 -13.31
CA ASP A 139 0.00 -23.76 -14.22
C ASP A 139 -0.43 -25.18 -13.77
N ILE A 140 -0.72 -25.41 -12.49
CA ILE A 140 -1.08 -26.72 -11.91
C ILE A 140 -2.58 -26.89 -11.65
N LEU A 141 -3.28 -25.80 -11.29
CA LEU A 141 -4.69 -25.75 -10.87
C LEU A 141 -5.52 -25.00 -11.92
N VAL A 142 -5.71 -25.66 -13.06
CA VAL A 142 -6.84 -25.38 -13.96
C VAL A 142 -8.13 -25.86 -13.26
N ALA A 143 -8.75 -25.01 -12.42
CA ALA A 143 -10.19 -24.94 -12.07
C ALA A 143 -10.48 -24.05 -10.83
N PRO A 144 -11.69 -23.49 -10.65
CA PRO A 144 -12.58 -22.80 -11.59
C PRO A 144 -12.90 -21.37 -11.09
N ARG A 145 -12.55 -20.36 -11.88
CA ARG A 145 -13.15 -19.00 -11.74
C ARG A 145 -13.34 -18.47 -13.16
N GLU A 146 -14.58 -18.46 -13.62
CA GLU A 146 -15.02 -18.16 -15.00
C GLU A 146 -14.32 -16.96 -15.69
N THR A 147 -13.86 -15.96 -14.95
CA THR A 147 -13.18 -14.79 -15.52
C THR A 147 -11.67 -14.96 -15.73
N LEU A 148 -11.01 -15.89 -15.03
CA LEU A 148 -9.61 -16.28 -15.24
C LEU A 148 -9.52 -17.54 -16.12
N ASP A 149 -10.55 -18.38 -16.12
CA ASP A 149 -10.62 -19.59 -16.95
C ASP A 149 -10.40 -19.29 -18.43
N TRP A 150 -10.94 -18.21 -18.98
CA TRP A 150 -10.76 -17.94 -20.42
C TRP A 150 -9.31 -17.58 -20.79
N VAL A 151 -8.60 -16.81 -19.94
CA VAL A 151 -7.19 -16.43 -20.19
C VAL A 151 -6.29 -17.64 -20.00
N GLY A 152 -6.51 -18.39 -18.91
CA GLY A 152 -5.77 -19.63 -18.64
C GLY A 152 -6.00 -20.66 -19.73
N LYS A 153 -7.24 -20.86 -20.16
CA LYS A 153 -7.61 -21.77 -21.24
C LYS A 153 -7.02 -21.33 -22.59
N GLU A 154 -7.07 -20.04 -22.92
CA GLU A 154 -6.49 -19.56 -24.19
C GLU A 154 -4.96 -19.65 -24.20
N TYR A 155 -4.30 -19.47 -23.05
CA TYR A 155 -2.86 -19.72 -22.91
C TYR A 155 -2.52 -21.22 -23.00
N GLN A 156 -3.26 -22.07 -22.28
CA GLN A 156 -3.07 -23.53 -22.29
C GLN A 156 -3.29 -24.11 -23.69
N GLU A 157 -4.37 -23.72 -24.37
CA GLU A 157 -4.66 -24.12 -25.75
C GLU A 157 -3.56 -23.64 -26.71
N ALA A 158 -3.05 -22.43 -26.53
CA ALA A 158 -1.94 -21.92 -27.34
C ALA A 158 -0.66 -22.73 -27.10
N TYR A 159 -0.34 -23.03 -25.83
CA TYR A 159 0.83 -23.81 -25.44
C TYR A 159 0.77 -25.25 -25.97
N GLU A 160 -0.37 -25.93 -25.80
CA GLU A 160 -0.58 -27.29 -26.31
C GLU A 160 -0.51 -27.33 -27.84
N ALA A 161 -1.07 -26.32 -28.53
CA ALA A 161 -0.96 -26.20 -29.98
C ALA A 161 0.49 -25.99 -30.43
N THR A 162 1.27 -25.15 -29.74
CA THR A 162 2.70 -24.95 -30.04
C THR A 162 3.50 -26.23 -29.80
N LYS A 163 3.23 -26.94 -28.71
CA LYS A 163 3.89 -28.21 -28.39
C LYS A 163 3.61 -29.28 -29.46
N GLN A 164 2.35 -29.44 -29.87
CA GLN A 164 1.97 -30.38 -30.92
C GLN A 164 2.57 -30.01 -32.29
N ALA A 165 2.60 -28.72 -32.63
CA ALA A 165 3.24 -28.25 -33.85
C ALA A 165 4.76 -28.54 -33.84
N ALA A 166 5.44 -28.29 -32.72
CA ALA A 166 6.86 -28.57 -32.56
C ALA A 166 7.18 -30.07 -32.67
N GLU A 167 6.40 -30.94 -32.02
CA GLU A 167 6.51 -32.40 -32.15
C GLU A 167 6.29 -32.86 -33.60
N THR A 168 5.38 -32.21 -34.34
CA THR A 168 5.12 -32.55 -35.75
C THR A 168 6.28 -32.13 -36.67
N VAL A 169 6.89 -30.95 -36.44
CA VAL A 169 8.06 -30.46 -37.21
C VAL A 169 9.29 -31.34 -37.00
N GLU A 170 9.47 -31.89 -35.79
CA GLU A 170 10.57 -32.80 -35.46
C GLU A 170 10.47 -34.13 -36.23
N VAL A 171 9.24 -34.57 -36.55
CA VAL A 171 8.98 -35.82 -37.29
C VAL A 171 8.96 -35.57 -38.80
N GLU A 172 8.35 -34.48 -39.27
CA GLU A 172 8.25 -34.14 -40.70
C GLU A 172 8.46 -32.64 -40.93
N THR A 173 9.59 -32.28 -41.56
CA THR A 173 9.94 -30.89 -41.88
C THR A 173 9.45 -30.55 -43.29
N THR A 174 8.18 -30.15 -43.40
CA THR A 174 7.57 -29.66 -44.63
C THR A 174 7.31 -28.14 -44.54
N PRO A 175 7.16 -27.42 -45.66
CA PRO A 175 6.82 -25.99 -45.62
C PRO A 175 5.52 -25.72 -44.86
N GLU A 176 4.55 -26.63 -44.94
CA GLU A 176 3.26 -26.53 -44.26
C GLU A 176 3.37 -26.72 -42.74
N THR A 177 4.25 -27.63 -42.26
CA THR A 177 4.46 -27.83 -40.81
C THR A 177 5.21 -26.66 -40.17
N LEU A 178 6.09 -25.99 -40.91
CA LEU A 178 6.75 -24.76 -40.45
C LEU A 178 5.75 -23.59 -40.29
N GLU A 179 4.79 -23.45 -41.21
CA GLU A 179 3.74 -22.42 -41.12
C GLU A 179 2.82 -22.67 -39.91
N LEU A 180 2.46 -23.92 -39.63
CA LEU A 180 1.69 -24.30 -38.44
C LEU A 180 2.43 -23.97 -37.13
N LEU A 181 3.74 -24.20 -37.09
CA LEU A 181 4.57 -23.84 -35.94
C LEU A 181 4.59 -22.31 -35.73
N GLU A 182 4.80 -21.53 -36.79
CA GLU A 182 4.81 -20.06 -36.72
C GLU A 182 3.46 -19.49 -36.24
N MET A 183 2.34 -20.05 -36.72
CA MET A 183 1.01 -19.67 -36.25
C MET A 183 0.80 -19.98 -34.76
N ALA A 184 1.27 -21.14 -34.30
CA ALA A 184 1.15 -21.55 -32.91
C ALA A 184 2.03 -20.68 -31.98
N GLU A 185 3.27 -20.41 -32.37
CA GLU A 185 4.16 -19.48 -31.66
C GLU A 185 3.56 -18.07 -31.57
N THR A 186 2.98 -17.57 -32.66
CA THR A 186 2.32 -16.26 -32.69
C THR A 186 1.12 -16.22 -31.74
N ARG A 187 0.33 -17.30 -31.67
CA ARG A 187 -0.80 -17.42 -30.76
C ARG A 187 -0.34 -17.45 -29.29
N LEU A 188 0.73 -18.19 -28.99
CA LEU A 188 1.33 -18.25 -27.66
C LEU A 188 1.87 -16.88 -27.23
N ALA A 189 2.62 -16.21 -28.10
CA ALA A 189 3.16 -14.88 -27.83
C ALA A 189 2.04 -13.86 -27.51
N LYS A 190 0.93 -13.91 -28.25
CA LYS A 190 -0.24 -13.06 -28.01
C LYS A 190 -0.96 -13.38 -26.70
N ALA A 191 -1.03 -14.66 -26.32
CA ALA A 191 -1.58 -15.07 -25.03
C ALA A 191 -0.70 -14.59 -23.87
N GLU A 192 0.63 -14.71 -23.97
CA GLU A 192 1.57 -14.15 -23.00
C GLU A 192 1.44 -12.63 -22.87
N GLU A 193 1.35 -11.92 -24.00
CA GLU A 193 1.21 -10.46 -24.01
C GLU A 193 -0.05 -10.02 -23.24
N ARG A 194 -1.18 -10.71 -23.46
CA ARG A 194 -2.42 -10.47 -22.71
C ARG A 194 -2.24 -10.74 -21.23
N LEU A 195 -1.60 -11.85 -20.85
CA LEU A 195 -1.39 -12.23 -19.45
C LEU A 195 -0.46 -11.22 -18.74
N ARG A 196 0.61 -10.78 -19.40
CA ARG A 196 1.47 -9.68 -18.93
C ARG A 196 0.69 -8.38 -18.80
N GLY A 197 -0.20 -8.07 -19.75
CA GLY A 197 -1.09 -6.91 -19.69
C GLY A 197 -1.99 -6.90 -18.46
N TRP A 198 -2.46 -8.06 -18.02
CA TRP A 198 -3.27 -8.20 -16.81
C TRP A 198 -2.48 -7.97 -15.51
N VAL A 199 -1.27 -8.54 -15.41
CA VAL A 199 -0.41 -8.34 -14.23
C VAL A 199 0.09 -6.90 -14.13
N ASN A 200 0.25 -6.23 -15.27
CA ASN A 200 0.64 -4.83 -15.33
C ASN A 200 -0.56 -3.86 -15.30
N ALA A 201 -1.79 -4.37 -15.16
CA ALA A 201 -2.97 -3.52 -15.08
C ALA A 201 -2.86 -2.58 -13.87
N PRO A 202 -3.07 -1.26 -14.05
CA PRO A 202 -2.87 -0.28 -12.99
C PRO A 202 -3.74 -0.56 -11.75
N GLU A 203 -4.93 -1.16 -11.93
CA GLU A 203 -5.80 -1.56 -10.82
C GLU A 203 -5.25 -2.73 -10.01
N TYR A 204 -4.62 -3.72 -10.68
CA TYR A 204 -3.99 -4.85 -9.98
C TYR A 204 -2.78 -4.34 -9.19
N LEU A 205 -1.94 -3.51 -9.80
CA LEU A 205 -0.79 -2.90 -9.13
C LEU A 205 -1.22 -2.03 -7.94
N ALA A 206 -2.28 -1.22 -8.10
CA ALA A 206 -2.83 -0.41 -7.01
C ALA A 206 -3.36 -1.29 -5.87
N TRP A 207 -4.06 -2.38 -6.19
CA TRP A 207 -4.59 -3.30 -5.19
C TRP A 207 -3.48 -4.08 -4.46
N LYS A 208 -2.49 -4.59 -5.19
CA LYS A 208 -1.29 -5.23 -4.63
C LYS A 208 -0.60 -4.27 -3.67
N ARG A 209 -0.35 -3.03 -4.09
CA ARG A 209 0.26 -2.00 -3.24
C ARG A 209 -0.58 -1.73 -1.99
N ALA A 210 -1.90 -1.61 -2.12
CA ALA A 210 -2.79 -1.40 -0.99
C ALA A 210 -2.73 -2.57 0.01
N LEU A 211 -2.69 -3.82 -0.47
CA LEU A 211 -2.49 -4.98 0.39
C LEU A 211 -1.13 -5.01 1.05
N CYS A 212 -0.04 -4.70 0.33
CA CYS A 212 1.30 -4.60 0.91
C CYS A 212 1.33 -3.62 2.07
N ILE A 213 0.74 -2.42 1.87
CA ILE A 213 0.63 -1.41 2.92
C ILE A 213 -0.18 -1.94 4.10
N TRP A 214 -1.33 -2.58 3.84
CA TRP A 214 -2.17 -3.11 4.91
C TRP A 214 -1.47 -4.21 5.72
N PHE A 215 -0.80 -5.16 5.06
CA PHE A 215 0.00 -6.19 5.73
C PHE A 215 1.20 -5.61 6.47
N GLY A 216 1.83 -4.57 5.93
CA GLY A 216 2.90 -3.81 6.60
C GLY A 216 2.40 -3.21 7.91
N LEU A 217 1.30 -2.46 7.85
CA LEU A 217 0.66 -1.86 9.02
C LEU A 217 0.27 -2.92 10.07
N LEU A 218 -0.35 -4.01 9.63
CA LEU A 218 -0.72 -5.11 10.51
C LEU A 218 0.51 -5.74 11.19
N SER A 219 1.56 -6.03 10.41
CA SER A 219 2.79 -6.66 10.92
C SER A 219 3.52 -5.73 11.90
N GLY A 220 3.63 -4.44 11.57
CA GLY A 220 4.20 -3.43 12.45
C GLY A 220 3.46 -3.33 13.78
N LEU A 221 2.13 -3.35 13.76
CA LEU A 221 1.29 -3.35 14.97
C LEU A 221 1.48 -4.61 15.81
N VAL A 222 1.51 -5.78 15.19
CA VAL A 222 1.76 -7.06 15.89
C VAL A 222 3.13 -7.02 16.57
N ILE A 223 4.18 -6.59 15.86
CA ILE A 223 5.54 -6.50 16.40
C ILE A 223 5.60 -5.49 17.55
N ALA A 224 4.97 -4.32 17.40
CA ALA A 224 4.98 -3.29 18.43
C ALA A 224 4.28 -3.74 19.71
N VAL A 225 3.12 -4.40 19.59
CA VAL A 225 2.36 -4.90 20.74
C VAL A 225 3.08 -6.06 21.42
N LEU A 226 3.56 -7.05 20.66
CA LEU A 226 4.26 -8.21 21.24
C LEU A 226 5.60 -7.81 21.87
N GLY A 227 6.33 -6.90 21.22
CA GLY A 227 7.62 -6.38 21.67
C GLY A 227 7.54 -5.29 22.73
N ASP A 228 6.34 -4.84 23.13
CA ASP A 228 6.15 -3.70 24.06
C ASP A 228 6.95 -2.45 23.62
N LEU A 229 6.99 -2.22 22.30
CA LEU A 229 7.75 -1.17 21.65
C LEU A 229 7.07 0.18 21.86
N LYS A 230 7.83 1.16 22.35
CA LYS A 230 7.32 2.44 22.84
C LYS A 230 8.14 3.62 22.35
N MET A 231 8.07 3.89 21.04
CA MET A 231 8.87 4.91 20.39
C MET A 231 8.63 6.30 21.01
N LEU A 232 7.40 6.67 21.36
CA LEU A 232 7.08 7.97 21.96
C LEU A 232 7.77 8.15 23.32
N SER A 233 7.73 7.12 24.16
CA SER A 233 8.45 7.11 25.43
C SER A 233 9.96 7.24 25.25
N TYR A 234 10.53 6.64 24.20
CA TYR A 234 11.96 6.74 23.91
C TYR A 234 12.39 8.14 23.43
N ILE A 235 11.51 8.86 22.74
CA ILE A 235 11.76 10.25 22.32
C ILE A 235 11.36 11.29 23.38
N GLY A 236 10.90 10.85 24.55
CA GLY A 236 10.58 11.74 25.67
C GLY A 236 9.16 12.26 25.74
N ILE A 237 8.26 11.73 24.91
CA ILE A 237 6.85 12.11 24.91
C ILE A 237 6.09 11.15 25.85
N PRO A 238 5.53 11.64 26.97
CA PRO A 238 4.74 10.81 27.86
C PRO A 238 3.44 10.40 27.17
N ALA A 239 3.26 9.11 26.93
CA ALA A 239 2.03 8.56 26.37
C ALA A 239 1.63 7.28 27.11
N PRO A 240 0.32 6.98 27.20
CA PRO A 240 -0.15 5.66 27.62
C PRO A 240 0.43 4.57 26.73
N ARG A 241 0.81 3.42 27.31
CA ARG A 241 1.43 2.30 26.58
C ARG A 241 0.67 1.90 25.32
N PHE A 242 -0.66 1.83 25.39
CA PHE A 242 -1.50 1.46 24.24
C PHE A 242 -1.34 2.43 23.07
N ILE A 243 -1.37 3.74 23.34
CA ILE A 243 -1.20 4.78 22.32
C ILE A 243 0.20 4.71 21.73
N ASP A 244 1.22 4.55 22.59
CA ASP A 244 2.60 4.48 22.16
C ASP A 244 2.87 3.25 21.26
N MET A 245 2.41 2.06 21.66
CA MET A 245 2.52 0.83 20.85
C MET A 245 1.77 0.96 19.52
N LEU A 246 0.59 1.58 19.52
CA LEU A 246 -0.20 1.79 18.30
C LEU A 246 0.54 2.72 17.33
N VAL A 247 1.01 3.87 17.82
CA VAL A 247 1.75 4.84 17.01
C VAL A 247 3.05 4.21 16.49
N THR A 248 3.79 3.54 17.36
CA THR A 248 5.02 2.82 17.01
C THR A 248 4.76 1.77 15.92
N GLY A 249 3.71 0.96 16.07
CA GLY A 249 3.37 -0.09 15.12
C GLY A 249 2.91 0.45 13.76
N LEU A 250 2.10 1.51 13.75
CA LEU A 250 1.69 2.17 12.50
C LEU A 250 2.89 2.77 11.76
N ILE A 251 3.80 3.43 12.49
CA ILE A 251 4.98 4.04 11.90
C ILE A 251 5.91 2.97 11.32
N ILE A 252 6.24 1.94 12.09
CA ILE A 252 7.08 0.82 11.62
C ILE A 252 6.43 0.14 10.41
N GLY A 253 5.12 -0.14 10.49
CA GLY A 253 4.38 -0.87 9.48
C GLY A 253 4.10 -0.09 8.19
N SER A 254 4.17 1.24 8.24
CA SER A 254 4.02 2.09 7.06
C SER A 254 5.25 2.07 6.12
N GLY A 255 6.34 1.46 6.57
CA GLY A 255 7.61 1.36 5.84
C GLY A 255 8.59 2.50 6.18
N PRO A 256 9.77 2.50 5.54
CA PRO A 256 10.85 3.44 5.87
C PRO A 256 10.57 4.88 5.43
N GLY A 257 9.65 5.10 4.48
CA GLY A 257 9.31 6.44 3.99
C GLY A 257 8.83 7.37 5.11
N PRO A 258 7.71 7.07 5.79
CA PRO A 258 7.22 7.88 6.90
C PRO A 258 8.22 8.00 8.07
N MET A 259 9.04 6.97 8.31
CA MET A 259 10.11 7.02 9.30
C MET A 259 11.21 8.04 8.95
N HIS A 260 11.60 8.12 7.68
CA HIS A 260 12.58 9.10 7.22
C HIS A 260 12.06 10.53 7.38
N ASP A 261 10.79 10.77 7.03
CA ASP A 261 10.14 12.08 7.21
C ASP A 261 10.06 12.46 8.69
N LEU A 262 9.73 11.50 9.56
CA LEU A 262 9.69 11.71 11.01
C LEU A 262 11.07 12.05 11.58
N ILE A 263 12.12 11.34 11.16
CA ILE A 263 13.51 11.65 11.53
C ILE A 263 13.87 13.06 11.08
N GLY A 264 13.53 13.45 9.84
CA GLY A 264 13.79 14.78 9.30
C GLY A 264 13.08 15.88 10.09
N ILE A 265 11.81 15.69 10.44
CA ILE A 265 11.03 16.64 11.25
C ILE A 265 11.63 16.78 12.66
N LEU A 266 11.98 15.67 13.31
CA LEU A 266 12.57 15.68 14.65
C LEU A 266 13.95 16.35 14.67
N GLN A 267 14.79 16.07 13.66
CA GLN A 267 16.08 16.72 13.49
C GLN A 267 15.92 18.21 13.22
N GLY A 268 14.97 18.60 12.35
CA GLY A 268 14.62 19.98 12.08
C GLY A 268 14.17 20.74 13.34
N GLY A 269 13.31 20.11 14.16
CA GLY A 269 12.87 20.65 15.44
C GLY A 269 14.01 20.82 16.45
N LYS A 270 14.90 19.83 16.58
CA LYS A 270 16.10 19.91 17.43
C LYS A 270 16.99 21.09 17.02
N ASN A 271 17.21 21.27 15.72
CA ASN A 271 18.02 22.37 15.21
C ASN A 271 17.35 23.74 15.46
N ALA A 272 16.03 23.84 15.27
CA ALA A 272 15.29 25.07 15.56
C ALA A 272 15.36 25.45 17.06
N LEU A 273 15.18 24.47 17.95
CA LEU A 273 15.32 24.68 19.40
C LEU A 273 16.74 25.05 19.81
N ASN A 274 17.75 24.42 19.22
CA ASN A 274 19.15 24.76 19.47
C ASN A 274 19.47 26.19 19.00
N ASN A 275 18.99 26.60 17.84
CA ASN A 275 19.17 27.95 17.31
C ASN A 275 18.47 28.99 18.22
N LEU A 276 17.23 28.72 18.65
CA LEU A 276 16.52 29.56 19.61
C LEU A 276 17.23 29.61 20.96
N GLY A 277 17.77 28.50 21.44
CA GLY A 277 18.57 28.44 22.66
C GLY A 277 19.88 29.22 22.55
N GLN A 278 20.54 29.22 21.38
CA GLN A 278 21.74 30.03 21.12
C GLN A 278 21.41 31.53 21.01
N LEU A 279 20.28 31.87 20.40
CA LEU A 279 19.72 33.23 20.36
C LEU A 279 19.40 33.73 21.78
N ALA A 280 18.72 32.91 22.59
CA ALA A 280 18.36 33.23 23.97
C ALA A 280 19.59 33.31 24.91
N LYS A 281 20.62 32.48 24.66
CA LYS A 281 21.91 32.56 25.36
C LYS A 281 22.78 33.76 24.93
N GLY A 282 22.27 34.64 24.06
CA GLY A 282 22.96 35.85 23.64
C GLY A 282 24.22 35.57 22.80
N LYS A 283 24.44 34.33 22.34
CA LYS A 283 25.61 34.00 21.51
C LYS A 283 25.57 34.71 20.16
N SER A 284 24.39 34.91 19.58
CA SER A 284 24.24 35.73 18.36
C SER A 284 24.61 37.20 18.59
N VAL A 285 24.31 37.73 19.78
CA VAL A 285 24.70 39.08 20.18
C VAL A 285 26.20 39.15 20.45
N GLN A 286 26.79 38.16 21.12
CA GLN A 286 28.23 38.07 21.34
C GLN A 286 29.00 37.95 20.02
N HIS A 287 28.57 37.09 19.09
CA HIS A 287 29.22 36.99 17.77
C HIS A 287 29.09 38.28 16.96
N ALA A 288 27.96 38.99 17.04
CA ALA A 288 27.82 40.30 16.40
C ALA A 288 28.73 41.36 17.03
N VAL A 289 28.87 41.35 18.36
CA VAL A 289 29.77 42.25 19.11
C VAL A 289 31.25 41.94 18.81
N ASP A 290 31.62 40.66 18.73
CA ASP A 290 33.00 40.25 18.43
C ASP A 290 33.37 40.57 16.97
N ALA A 291 32.45 40.40 16.02
CA ALA A 291 32.64 40.82 14.63
C ALA A 291 32.80 42.34 14.51
N LEU A 292 32.01 43.12 15.26
CA LEU A 292 32.15 44.59 15.33
C LEU A 292 33.50 44.99 15.93
N ARG A 293 33.95 44.32 17.00
CA ARG A 293 35.26 44.58 17.61
C ARG A 293 36.42 44.27 16.67
N GLN A 294 36.34 43.20 15.89
CA GLN A 294 37.32 42.89 14.85
C GLN A 294 37.33 43.94 13.74
N ALA A 295 36.16 44.36 13.26
CA ALA A 295 36.06 45.41 12.25
C ALA A 295 36.63 46.76 12.74
N GLU A 296 36.42 47.11 14.01
CA GLU A 296 37.04 48.29 14.63
C GLU A 296 38.57 48.16 14.76
N ALA A 297 39.07 46.99 15.15
CA ALA A 297 40.51 46.73 15.27
C ALA A 297 41.20 46.84 13.90
N ASP A 298 40.61 46.25 12.86
CA ASP A 298 41.10 46.32 11.48
C ASP A 298 41.07 47.76 10.94
N ALA A 299 40.00 48.53 11.24
CA ALA A 299 39.89 49.93 10.85
C ALA A 299 40.94 50.83 11.53
N ARG A 300 41.34 50.52 12.77
CA ARG A 300 42.42 51.22 13.46
C ARG A 300 43.78 50.90 12.85
N HIS A 301 44.08 49.63 12.60
CA HIS A 301 45.33 49.23 11.95
C HIS A 301 45.53 49.93 10.59
N ARG A 302 44.49 50.01 9.76
CA ARG A 302 44.57 50.72 8.47
C ARG A 302 44.81 52.24 8.59
N ARG A 303 44.47 52.86 9.72
CA ARG A 303 44.74 54.29 9.95
C ARG A 303 46.14 54.58 10.45
N GLU A 304 46.83 53.58 11.00
CA GLU A 304 48.21 53.73 11.49
C GLU A 304 49.25 53.45 10.38
N GLU A 305 48.85 52.80 9.29
CA GLU A 305 49.71 52.44 8.16
C GLU A 305 49.67 53.44 6.97
N GLY A 306 48.86 54.49 7.03
CA GLY A 306 48.72 55.51 5.97
C GLY A 306 49.05 56.92 6.45
#